data_AF-A0A418L4B0-F1
#
_entry.id   AF-A0A418L4B0-F1
#
_cell.length_a   1.000
_cell.length_b   1.000
_cell.length_c   1.000
_cell.angle_alpha   90.00
_cell.angle_beta   90.00
_cell.angle_gamma   90.00
#
_symmetry.space_group_name_H-M   'P 1'
#
loop_
_entity.id
_entity.type
_entity.pdbx_description
1 polymer ?
#
loop_
_entity_poly.entity_id
_entity_poly.type
_entity_poly.pdbx_seq_one_letter_code
_entity_poly.pdbx_strand_id
1 'polypeptide(L)'
;MPDWTYHPLSPIVASVLGEHRTRVWAMKALALLVTRVGGSCWIPRVFDHAPVPPQWQDRFGATVPPSIAREAIAVLPVQGAGVVEIAPVGIADVPQVCAAAVGRRCRVTALAATPAAADAVAPYVDAVSFPGEAGVVRLSDPAIASAVRELADPATTVLATPTVLIEAGPGWFNRVIEAATPTTPPKALRDIGFDPRAWPAWIWGALTGLGLVVAGIGAAAIALGPVLLWYDRDYLGQSVHDLHEVNQHLIGFLQHDRLTMAGNMIGIGILYLGLAWGGIREGHRWARNALLISGTVSFLTYFYFLVTGFLEPLHTLVVVALFPMLVLAVWRAPTQAHWPPVVEGPESQRRRALWGQLLMIAVGGGLFVAGAVISTVGLTTVFVPTDLDFLGTGSSQLRSANQHLLPFIAHDRAGFGGALMGAGLAVLLISMWGWRRGERWVWWSLLLGCAFGTVPVLAVHFSIGYTHFEHLLPVYVLVVVTVVALALSRAYLTTPLAQSPRISR
;
A
#
# COMPACT_ATOMS: atom_id res chain seq x y z
N MET A 1 13.77 4.27 -6.61
CA MET A 1 13.60 3.65 -5.28
C MET A 1 12.56 4.45 -4.53
N PRO A 2 11.52 3.87 -3.93
CA PRO A 2 10.58 4.65 -3.12
C PRO A 2 11.27 5.30 -1.92
N ASP A 3 10.78 6.46 -1.47
CA ASP A 3 11.39 7.21 -0.36
C ASP A 3 11.48 6.41 0.95
N TRP A 4 10.50 5.55 1.22
CA TRP A 4 10.46 4.66 2.38
C TRP A 4 11.50 3.53 2.33
N THR A 5 12.11 3.29 1.17
CA THR A 5 13.34 2.47 1.07
C THR A 5 14.58 3.34 1.14
N TYR A 6 14.58 4.44 0.37
CA TYR A 6 15.78 5.25 0.16
C TYR A 6 16.28 5.88 1.47
N HIS A 7 15.45 6.66 2.16
CA HIS A 7 15.89 7.39 3.35
C HIS A 7 16.21 6.49 4.54
N PRO A 8 15.40 5.47 4.88
CA PRO A 8 15.72 4.54 5.96
C PRO A 8 16.98 3.69 5.71
N LEU A 9 17.12 3.13 4.50
CA LEU A 9 18.13 2.09 4.23
C LEU A 9 19.44 2.65 3.67
N SER A 10 19.41 3.78 2.96
CA SER A 10 20.60 4.37 2.33
C SER A 10 21.75 4.61 3.34
N PRO A 11 21.53 5.16 4.55
CA PRO A 11 22.61 5.35 5.52
C PRO A 11 23.25 4.03 5.98
N ILE A 12 22.44 2.97 6.14
CA ILE A 12 22.89 1.65 6.56
C ILE A 12 23.73 0.98 5.48
N VAL A 13 23.28 1.05 4.22
CA VAL A 13 24.04 0.47 3.11
C VAL A 13 25.30 1.29 2.82
N ALA A 14 25.21 2.62 2.93
CA ALA A 14 26.33 3.52 2.72
C ALA A 14 27.44 3.35 3.76
N SER A 15 27.11 3.02 5.02
CA SER A 15 28.13 2.75 6.04
C SER A 15 28.94 1.48 5.76
N VAL A 16 28.37 0.53 5.01
CA VAL A 16 29.02 -0.74 4.64
C VAL A 16 29.77 -0.64 3.32
N LEU A 17 29.15 -0.05 2.29
CA LEU A 17 29.67 -0.05 0.91
C LEU A 17 30.30 1.28 0.47
N GLY A 18 30.11 2.35 1.25
CA GLY A 18 30.45 3.73 0.87
C GLY A 18 29.34 4.41 0.08
N GLU A 19 29.16 5.72 0.27
CA GLU A 19 28.06 6.50 -0.32
C GLU A 19 28.04 6.46 -1.84
N HIS A 20 29.17 6.76 -2.48
CA HIS A 20 29.26 6.83 -3.94
C HIS A 20 28.95 5.46 -4.58
N ARG A 21 29.55 4.39 -4.06
CA ARG A 21 29.32 3.02 -4.55
C ARG A 21 27.86 2.63 -4.38
N THR A 22 27.27 2.90 -3.22
CA THR A 22 25.86 2.59 -2.95
C THR A 22 24.93 3.23 -3.98
N ARG A 23 25.13 4.53 -4.28
CA ARG A 23 24.31 5.27 -5.25
C ARG A 23 24.47 4.72 -6.68
N VAL A 24 25.71 4.46 -7.11
CA VAL A 24 25.99 3.89 -8.44
C VAL A 24 25.41 2.49 -8.57
N TRP A 25 25.57 1.63 -7.56
CA TRP A 25 25.01 0.28 -7.58
C TRP A 25 23.48 0.28 -7.57
N ALA A 26 22.85 1.16 -6.77
CA ALA A 26 21.40 1.33 -6.78
C ALA A 26 20.89 1.72 -8.17
N MET A 27 21.55 2.67 -8.84
CA MET A 27 21.21 3.07 -10.21
C MET A 27 21.38 1.93 -11.21
N LYS A 28 22.49 1.18 -11.15
CA LYS A 28 22.72 0.02 -12.01
C LYS A 28 21.70 -1.09 -11.81
N ALA A 29 21.35 -1.40 -10.56
CA ALA A 29 20.35 -2.40 -10.22
C ALA A 29 18.96 -1.98 -10.73
N LEU A 30 18.58 -0.72 -10.52
CA LEU A 30 17.32 -0.18 -11.05
C LEU A 30 17.30 -0.19 -12.57
N ALA A 31 18.39 0.20 -13.22
CA ALA A 31 18.50 0.20 -14.68
C ALA A 31 18.37 -1.21 -15.25
N LEU A 32 19.01 -2.21 -14.62
CA LEU A 32 18.85 -3.62 -15.00
C LEU A 32 17.38 -4.06 -14.91
N LEU A 33 16.71 -3.72 -13.81
CA LEU A 33 15.32 -4.08 -13.57
C LEU A 33 14.37 -3.40 -14.57
N VAL A 34 14.62 -2.13 -14.91
CA VAL A 34 13.83 -1.38 -15.90
C VAL A 34 14.05 -1.90 -17.31
N THR A 35 15.31 -2.12 -17.70
CA THR A 35 15.67 -2.45 -19.10
C THR A 35 15.50 -3.92 -19.45
N ARG A 36 15.79 -4.84 -18.53
CA ARG A 36 15.77 -6.29 -18.79
C ARG A 36 14.55 -7.03 -18.25
N VAL A 37 13.95 -6.53 -17.17
CA VAL A 37 12.79 -7.18 -16.51
C VAL A 37 11.48 -6.46 -16.85
N GLY A 38 11.50 -5.58 -17.87
CA GLY A 38 10.32 -4.83 -18.29
C GLY A 38 9.79 -3.85 -17.25
N GLY A 39 10.63 -3.42 -16.29
CA GLY A 39 10.25 -2.55 -15.18
C GLY A 39 9.55 -1.26 -15.60
N SER A 40 9.86 -0.73 -16.80
CA SER A 40 9.18 0.45 -17.34
C SER A 40 7.65 0.31 -17.42
N CYS A 41 7.13 -0.90 -17.57
CA CYS A 41 5.70 -1.13 -17.69
C CYS A 41 5.01 -1.31 -16.33
N TRP A 42 5.62 -2.04 -15.40
CA TRP A 42 4.95 -2.42 -14.15
C TRP A 42 5.29 -1.53 -12.96
N ILE A 43 6.47 -0.90 -12.91
CA ILE A 43 6.86 -0.02 -11.79
C ILE A 43 5.85 1.12 -11.58
N PRO A 44 5.42 1.88 -12.63
CA PRO A 44 4.43 2.94 -12.42
C PRO A 44 3.10 2.41 -11.88
N ARG A 45 2.73 1.17 -12.24
CA ARG A 45 1.50 0.53 -11.77
C ARG A 45 1.60 0.03 -10.33
N VAL A 46 2.76 -0.51 -9.94
CA VAL A 46 3.00 -1.02 -8.58
C VAL A 46 3.15 0.12 -7.57
N PHE A 47 3.67 1.27 -7.97
CA PHE A 47 3.83 2.43 -7.07
C PHE A 47 2.75 3.51 -7.25
N ASP A 48 1.72 3.24 -8.08
CA ASP A 48 0.63 4.17 -8.44
C ASP A 48 1.12 5.61 -8.70
N HIS A 49 2.18 5.73 -9.51
CA HIS A 49 2.73 7.05 -9.85
C HIS A 49 1.73 7.84 -10.68
N ALA A 50 1.51 9.11 -10.29
CA ALA A 50 0.67 10.00 -11.07
C ALA A 50 1.32 10.22 -12.45
N PRO A 51 0.54 10.18 -13.55
CA PRO A 51 1.08 10.47 -14.86
C PRO A 51 1.60 11.91 -14.89
N VAL A 52 2.76 12.11 -15.52
CA VAL A 52 3.28 13.46 -15.77
C VAL A 52 2.27 14.21 -16.64
N PRO A 53 1.83 15.43 -16.24
CA PRO A 53 0.93 16.23 -17.04
C PRO A 53 1.48 16.40 -18.46
N PRO A 54 0.66 16.30 -19.53
CA PRO A 54 1.14 16.41 -20.91
C PRO A 54 1.98 17.66 -21.17
N GLN A 55 1.57 18.79 -20.57
CA GLN A 55 2.28 20.06 -20.67
C GLN A 55 3.67 20.05 -20.01
N TRP A 56 4.04 19.03 -19.23
CA TRP A 56 5.32 18.93 -18.52
C TRP A 56 6.28 17.89 -19.11
N GLN A 57 5.81 17.04 -20.02
CA GLN A 57 6.58 15.88 -20.51
C GLN A 57 7.94 16.26 -21.12
N ASP A 58 8.06 17.43 -21.74
CA ASP A 58 9.30 17.89 -22.38
C ASP A 58 10.06 18.97 -21.60
N ARG A 59 9.68 19.22 -20.34
CA ARG A 59 10.19 20.37 -19.57
C ARG A 59 10.35 20.12 -18.07
N PHE A 60 9.99 18.94 -17.58
CA PHE A 60 10.18 18.58 -16.18
C PHE A 60 11.11 17.36 -16.08
N GLY A 61 12.25 17.52 -15.41
CA GLY A 61 13.33 16.57 -15.55
C GLY A 61 14.40 16.62 -14.47
N ALA A 62 15.54 16.02 -14.76
CA ALA A 62 16.72 16.05 -13.90
C ALA A 62 17.99 16.35 -14.70
N THR A 63 18.97 16.94 -14.02
CA THR A 63 20.34 17.06 -14.51
C THR A 63 21.20 15.96 -13.90
N VAL A 64 22.02 15.28 -14.70
CA VAL A 64 22.88 14.16 -14.28
C VAL A 64 24.28 14.24 -14.88
N PRO A 65 25.33 13.75 -14.21
CA PRO A 65 26.66 13.71 -14.79
C PRO A 65 26.78 12.60 -15.86
N PRO A 66 27.72 12.73 -16.82
CA PRO A 66 27.96 11.73 -17.86
C PRO A 66 28.15 10.31 -17.32
N SER A 67 28.82 10.18 -16.16
CA SER A 67 29.17 8.92 -15.51
C SER A 67 27.99 7.98 -15.21
N ILE A 68 26.78 8.52 -15.06
CA ILE A 68 25.55 7.75 -14.79
C ILE A 68 24.44 8.00 -15.81
N ALA A 69 24.75 8.69 -16.92
CA ALA A 69 23.75 9.15 -17.88
C ALA A 69 22.91 7.99 -18.43
N ARG A 70 23.54 6.85 -18.73
CA ARG A 70 22.86 5.67 -19.28
C ARG A 70 21.82 5.10 -18.32
N GLU A 71 22.19 4.92 -17.05
CA GLU A 71 21.30 4.45 -16.01
C GLU A 71 20.19 5.46 -15.71
N ALA A 72 20.53 6.76 -15.68
CA ALA A 72 19.57 7.84 -15.44
C ALA A 72 18.48 7.93 -16.52
N ILE A 73 18.86 7.87 -17.80
CA ILE A 73 17.94 7.86 -18.95
C ILE A 73 17.00 6.66 -18.89
N ALA A 74 17.45 5.52 -18.37
CA ALA A 74 16.59 4.36 -18.19
C ALA A 74 15.62 4.50 -17.00
N VAL A 75 16.09 5.04 -15.86
CA VAL A 75 15.38 4.94 -14.57
C VAL A 75 14.51 6.17 -14.27
N LEU A 76 15.00 7.38 -14.51
CA LEU A 76 14.33 8.62 -14.10
C LEU A 76 12.98 8.87 -14.80
N PRO A 77 12.76 8.49 -16.07
CA PRO A 77 11.44 8.63 -16.69
C PRO A 77 10.34 7.86 -15.99
N VAL A 78 10.68 6.72 -15.39
CA VAL A 78 9.74 5.92 -14.60
C VAL A 78 9.32 6.64 -13.31
N GLN A 79 10.13 7.57 -12.82
CA GLN A 79 9.81 8.39 -11.64
C GLN A 79 9.08 9.70 -11.98
N GLY A 80 8.95 10.04 -13.26
CA GLY A 80 8.28 11.26 -13.73
C GLY A 80 9.20 12.30 -14.37
N ALA A 81 10.49 12.02 -14.56
CA ALA A 81 11.40 12.90 -15.29
C ALA A 81 11.23 12.72 -16.80
N GLY A 82 10.51 13.63 -17.45
CA GLY A 82 10.33 13.63 -18.90
C GLY A 82 11.56 14.07 -19.70
N VAL A 83 12.45 14.85 -19.05
CA VAL A 83 13.74 15.30 -19.61
C VAL A 83 14.90 14.83 -18.73
N VAL A 84 15.98 14.38 -19.36
CA VAL A 84 17.26 14.12 -18.69
C VAL A 84 18.34 14.97 -19.35
N GLU A 85 18.85 15.95 -18.62
CA GLU A 85 19.99 16.75 -19.05
C GLU A 85 21.29 16.10 -18.57
N ILE A 86 22.22 15.88 -19.48
CA ILE A 86 23.58 15.43 -19.15
C ILE A 86 24.46 16.67 -18.99
N ALA A 87 25.03 16.88 -17.81
CA ALA A 87 25.83 18.05 -17.52
C ALA A 87 26.89 17.82 -16.42
N PRO A 88 28.04 18.52 -16.51
CA PRO A 88 28.59 19.15 -17.72
C PRO A 88 29.12 18.09 -18.70
N VAL A 89 29.11 18.39 -20.01
CA VAL A 89 29.67 17.50 -21.06
C VAL A 89 30.93 18.12 -21.63
N GLY A 90 32.08 17.48 -21.37
CA GLY A 90 33.34 17.76 -22.04
C GLY A 90 33.55 16.89 -23.28
N ILE A 91 34.57 17.20 -24.07
CA ILE A 91 34.89 16.44 -25.29
C ILE A 91 35.21 14.95 -24.99
N ALA A 92 35.80 14.68 -23.82
CA ALA A 92 36.11 13.33 -23.37
C ALA A 92 34.86 12.50 -23.02
N ASP A 93 33.75 13.17 -22.70
CA ASP A 93 32.50 12.52 -22.31
C ASP A 93 31.64 12.12 -23.51
N VAL A 94 31.94 12.64 -24.71
CA VAL A 94 31.13 12.42 -25.93
C VAL A 94 30.86 10.93 -26.18
N PRO A 95 31.84 10.01 -26.18
CA PRO A 95 31.55 8.59 -26.40
C PRO A 95 30.56 8.01 -25.38
N GLN A 96 30.65 8.45 -24.13
CA GLN A 96 29.75 8.01 -23.07
C GLN A 96 28.33 8.57 -23.26
N VAL A 97 28.21 9.85 -23.64
CA VAL A 97 26.91 10.46 -23.94
C VAL A 97 26.26 9.80 -25.14
N CYS A 98 27.01 9.54 -26.21
CA CYS A 98 26.52 8.83 -27.39
C CYS A 98 25.99 7.45 -27.01
N ALA A 99 26.76 6.68 -26.23
CA ALA A 99 26.34 5.35 -25.78
C ALA A 99 25.10 5.40 -24.85
N ALA A 100 24.95 6.45 -24.05
CA ALA A 100 23.81 6.65 -23.16
C ALA A 100 22.53 7.05 -23.93
N ALA A 101 22.66 7.81 -25.01
CA ALA A 101 21.53 8.29 -25.80
C ALA A 101 20.92 7.23 -26.74
N VAL A 102 21.62 6.14 -27.02
CA VAL A 102 21.12 5.02 -27.85
C VAL A 102 19.93 4.33 -27.17
N GLY A 103 18.81 4.24 -27.89
CA GLY A 103 17.60 3.57 -27.40
C GLY A 103 16.90 4.33 -26.26
N ARG A 104 17.14 5.64 -26.14
CA ARG A 104 16.49 6.52 -25.16
C ARG A 104 14.96 6.51 -25.31
N ARG A 105 14.25 6.68 -24.19
CA ARG A 105 12.78 6.74 -24.13
C ARG A 105 12.24 8.06 -23.56
N CYS A 106 13.14 9.00 -23.31
CA CYS A 106 12.83 10.35 -22.84
C CYS A 106 13.67 11.34 -23.63
N ARG A 107 13.31 12.61 -23.52
CA ARG A 107 14.09 13.70 -24.10
C ARG A 107 15.43 13.79 -23.38
N VAL A 108 16.52 13.84 -24.13
CA VAL A 108 17.88 13.97 -23.61
C VAL A 108 18.49 15.26 -24.12
N THR A 109 18.96 16.09 -23.20
CA THR A 109 19.67 17.33 -23.52
C THR A 109 21.10 17.28 -22.98
N ALA A 110 22.01 18.07 -23.53
CA ALA A 110 23.39 18.15 -23.07
C ALA A 110 23.78 19.59 -22.76
N LEU A 111 24.35 19.84 -21.58
CA LEU A 111 25.00 21.10 -21.26
C LEU A 111 26.48 21.01 -21.63
N ALA A 112 26.85 21.54 -22.79
CA ALA A 112 28.22 21.45 -23.29
C ALA A 112 29.15 22.43 -22.58
N ALA A 113 30.33 21.95 -22.17
CA ALA A 113 31.37 22.79 -21.58
C ALA A 113 32.15 23.59 -22.63
N THR A 114 32.19 23.11 -23.88
CA THR A 114 32.90 23.76 -25.00
C THR A 114 32.10 23.63 -26.30
N PRO A 115 32.28 24.56 -27.27
CA PRO A 115 31.65 24.45 -28.60
C PRO A 115 32.00 23.13 -29.32
N ALA A 116 33.24 22.67 -29.20
CA ALA A 116 33.67 21.39 -29.78
C ALA A 116 32.90 20.19 -29.20
N ALA A 117 32.62 20.19 -27.89
CA ALA A 117 31.80 19.16 -27.27
C ALA A 117 30.33 19.29 -27.72
N ALA A 118 29.83 20.51 -27.90
CA ALA A 118 28.48 20.77 -28.40
C ALA A 118 28.28 20.19 -29.80
N ASP A 119 29.16 20.50 -30.74
CA ASP A 119 29.10 20.01 -32.12
C ASP A 119 29.19 18.49 -32.19
N ALA A 120 30.05 17.90 -31.35
CA ALA A 120 30.26 16.46 -31.31
C ALA A 120 29.05 15.69 -30.71
N VAL A 121 28.33 16.28 -29.76
CA VAL A 121 27.19 15.62 -29.09
C VAL A 121 25.85 15.91 -29.77
N ALA A 122 25.72 17.03 -30.49
CA ALA A 122 24.49 17.48 -31.12
C ALA A 122 23.75 16.42 -31.97
N PRO A 123 24.43 15.55 -32.75
CA PRO A 123 23.73 14.51 -33.53
C PRO A 123 23.05 13.43 -32.67
N TYR A 124 23.41 13.33 -31.39
CA TYR A 124 23.01 12.23 -30.52
C TYR A 124 21.98 12.63 -29.47
N VAL A 125 21.79 13.93 -29.20
CA VAL A 125 20.87 14.45 -28.18
C VAL A 125 19.79 15.34 -28.83
N ASP A 126 18.71 15.61 -28.11
CA ASP A 126 17.57 16.36 -28.63
C ASP A 126 17.79 17.89 -28.59
N ALA A 127 18.67 18.37 -27.70
CA ALA A 127 19.12 19.75 -27.66
C ALA A 127 20.47 19.86 -26.95
N VAL A 128 21.27 20.86 -27.33
CA VAL A 128 22.51 21.23 -26.66
C VAL A 128 22.37 22.66 -26.14
N SER A 129 22.71 22.87 -24.88
CA SER A 129 22.68 24.16 -24.21
C SER A 129 24.07 24.56 -23.72
N PHE A 130 24.25 25.85 -23.45
CA PHE A 130 25.43 26.40 -22.78
C PHE A 130 25.07 26.97 -21.41
N PRO A 131 26.04 27.09 -20.47
CA PRO A 131 25.79 27.71 -19.18
C PRO A 131 25.23 29.12 -19.33
N GLY A 132 24.11 29.42 -18.65
CA GLY A 132 23.48 30.75 -18.66
C GLY A 132 22.41 30.96 -19.74
N GLU A 133 22.04 29.94 -20.50
CA GLU A 133 20.93 30.02 -21.47
C GLU A 133 19.58 30.25 -20.77
N ALA A 134 18.77 31.16 -21.33
CA ALA A 134 17.48 31.53 -20.78
C ALA A 134 16.45 30.39 -20.94
N GLY A 135 15.55 30.22 -19.95
CA GLY A 135 14.45 29.27 -20.02
C GLY A 135 14.72 27.86 -19.45
N VAL A 136 15.93 27.59 -18.92
CA VAL A 136 16.23 26.36 -18.17
C VAL A 136 16.62 26.69 -16.72
N VAL A 137 15.78 26.28 -15.78
CA VAL A 137 16.00 26.44 -14.33
C VAL A 137 16.47 25.12 -13.74
N ARG A 138 17.68 25.13 -13.18
CA ARG A 138 18.28 23.98 -12.49
C ARG A 138 18.10 24.17 -10.98
N LEU A 139 17.15 23.45 -10.40
CA LEU A 139 16.82 23.56 -8.99
C LEU A 139 17.93 22.93 -8.14
N SER A 140 18.40 23.70 -7.17
CA SER A 140 19.33 23.24 -6.13
C SER A 140 18.65 23.06 -4.78
N ASP A 141 17.49 23.70 -4.57
CA ASP A 141 16.66 23.49 -3.39
C ASP A 141 15.62 22.37 -3.63
N PRO A 142 15.32 21.55 -2.59
CA PRO A 142 14.37 20.46 -2.71
C PRO A 142 12.90 20.89 -2.56
N ALA A 143 12.61 22.18 -2.38
CA ALA A 143 11.27 22.62 -2.02
C ALA A 143 10.29 22.42 -3.18
N ILE A 144 9.17 21.75 -2.89
CA ILE A 144 8.14 21.45 -3.88
C ILE A 144 7.54 22.76 -4.43
N ALA A 145 7.33 23.74 -3.56
CA ALA A 145 6.76 25.04 -3.94
C ALA A 145 7.62 25.81 -4.97
N SER A 146 8.95 25.66 -4.92
CA SER A 146 9.86 26.24 -5.91
C SER A 146 9.61 25.63 -7.28
N ALA A 147 9.60 24.29 -7.37
CA ALA A 147 9.35 23.59 -8.63
C ALA A 147 7.99 23.90 -9.24
N VAL A 148 6.92 23.91 -8.42
CA VAL A 148 5.57 24.22 -8.90
C VAL A 148 5.48 25.66 -9.44
N ARG A 149 6.16 26.61 -8.80
CA ARG A 149 6.18 28.01 -9.24
C ARG A 149 6.88 28.17 -10.58
N GLU A 150 8.06 27.59 -10.75
CA GLU A 150 8.79 27.63 -12.02
C GLU A 150 8.03 26.90 -13.13
N LEU A 151 7.38 25.77 -12.79
CA LEU A 151 6.53 25.04 -13.73
C LEU A 151 5.21 25.74 -14.09
N ALA A 152 4.86 26.87 -13.45
CA ALA A 152 3.70 27.67 -13.82
C ALA A 152 3.95 28.49 -15.09
N ASP A 153 5.20 28.85 -15.37
CA ASP A 153 5.57 29.49 -16.64
C ASP A 153 5.73 28.43 -17.74
N PRO A 154 4.91 28.43 -18.81
CA PRO A 154 4.98 27.46 -19.90
C PRO A 154 6.28 27.52 -20.71
N ALA A 155 7.07 28.58 -20.61
CA ALA A 155 8.36 28.70 -21.31
C ALA A 155 9.53 28.04 -20.53
N THR A 156 9.36 27.76 -19.24
CA THR A 156 10.46 27.34 -18.36
C THR A 156 10.63 25.82 -18.24
N THR A 157 11.82 25.32 -18.55
CA THR A 157 12.22 23.93 -18.27
C THR A 157 12.81 23.82 -16.86
N VAL A 158 12.29 22.93 -16.04
CA VAL A 158 12.69 22.73 -14.64
C VAL A 158 13.42 21.40 -14.48
N LEU A 159 14.67 21.46 -14.06
CA LEU A 159 15.55 20.30 -13.88
C LEU A 159 15.99 20.18 -12.42
N ALA A 160 15.70 19.05 -11.79
CA ALA A 160 16.24 18.71 -10.47
C ALA A 160 17.73 18.36 -10.59
N THR A 161 18.58 19.07 -9.85
CA THR A 161 20.00 18.69 -9.76
C THR A 161 20.19 17.41 -8.93
N PRO A 162 21.37 16.75 -9.01
CA PRO A 162 21.65 15.59 -8.16
C PRO A 162 21.49 15.88 -6.66
N THR A 163 21.81 17.11 -6.22
CA THR A 163 21.63 17.55 -4.83
C THR A 163 20.18 17.43 -4.38
N VAL A 164 19.24 17.92 -5.19
CA VAL A 164 17.80 17.83 -4.92
C VAL A 164 17.35 16.38 -4.77
N LEU A 165 17.75 15.50 -5.70
CA LEU A 165 17.33 14.09 -5.68
C LEU A 165 17.96 13.30 -4.53
N ILE A 166 19.18 13.65 -4.11
CA ILE A 166 19.84 13.05 -2.94
C ILE A 166 19.14 13.51 -1.64
N GLU A 167 18.81 14.79 -1.53
CA GLU A 167 18.22 15.35 -0.31
C GLU A 167 16.74 14.98 -0.16
N ALA A 168 15.94 15.20 -1.20
CA ALA A 168 14.49 14.97 -1.18
C ALA A 168 14.13 13.50 -1.37
N GLY A 169 15.01 12.72 -2.01
CA GLY A 169 14.72 11.39 -2.53
C GLY A 169 14.02 11.42 -3.90
N PRO A 170 14.08 10.32 -4.65
CA PRO A 170 13.51 10.21 -6.00
C PRO A 170 11.97 10.31 -6.05
N GLY A 171 11.26 10.12 -4.94
CA GLY A 171 9.82 10.37 -4.85
C GLY A 171 9.43 11.85 -4.98
N TRP A 172 10.41 12.76 -5.07
CA TRP A 172 10.21 14.19 -5.24
C TRP A 172 9.36 14.54 -6.48
N PHE A 173 9.61 13.90 -7.63
CA PHE A 173 8.83 14.14 -8.86
C PHE A 173 7.33 13.91 -8.65
N ASN A 174 6.96 12.79 -8.03
CA ASN A 174 5.56 12.48 -7.74
C ASN A 174 4.92 13.51 -6.80
N ARG A 175 5.67 13.98 -5.79
CA ARG A 175 5.17 15.03 -4.89
C ARG A 175 4.96 16.36 -5.59
N VAL A 176 5.82 16.74 -6.54
CA VAL A 176 5.65 17.95 -7.35
C VAL A 176 4.43 17.84 -8.26
N ILE A 177 4.26 16.70 -8.94
CA ILE A 177 3.10 16.43 -9.80
C ILE A 177 1.80 16.48 -8.98
N GLU A 178 1.79 15.84 -7.81
CA GLU A 178 0.63 15.83 -6.91
C GLU A 178 0.30 17.24 -6.39
N ALA A 179 1.31 18.02 -5.99
CA ALA A 179 1.13 19.38 -5.49
C ALA A 179 0.59 20.36 -6.55
N ALA A 180 0.91 20.13 -7.83
CA ALA A 180 0.42 20.97 -8.92
C ALA A 180 -0.91 20.48 -9.54
N THR A 181 -1.40 19.32 -9.11
CA THR A 181 -2.68 18.79 -9.63
C THR A 181 -3.82 19.69 -9.17
N PRO A 182 -4.65 20.24 -10.09
CA PRO A 182 -5.78 21.08 -9.71
C PRO A 182 -6.82 20.29 -8.90
N THR A 183 -7.22 20.84 -7.76
CA THR A 183 -8.17 20.20 -6.84
C THR A 183 -9.44 21.03 -6.68
N THR A 184 -10.57 20.37 -6.47
CA THR A 184 -11.85 21.00 -6.09
C THR A 184 -12.41 20.35 -4.82
N PRO A 185 -13.20 21.04 -3.98
CA PRO A 185 -13.75 20.42 -2.79
C PRO A 185 -14.66 19.22 -3.16
N PRO A 186 -14.64 18.12 -2.37
CA PRO A 186 -15.50 16.98 -2.63
C PRO A 186 -16.97 17.35 -2.34
N LYS A 187 -17.89 16.71 -3.04
CA LYS A 187 -19.34 16.88 -2.82
C LYS A 187 -19.71 16.60 -1.36
N ALA A 188 -20.49 17.48 -0.74
CA ALA A 188 -20.92 17.28 0.64
C ALA A 188 -21.99 16.19 0.73
N LEU A 189 -22.04 15.49 1.86
CA LEU A 189 -23.02 14.41 2.08
C LEU A 189 -24.47 14.88 1.88
N ARG A 190 -24.76 16.13 2.30
CA ARG A 190 -26.08 16.77 2.15
C ARG A 190 -26.53 16.97 0.69
N ASP A 191 -25.57 17.02 -0.24
CA ASP A 191 -25.85 17.27 -1.65
C ASP A 191 -26.09 15.96 -2.42
N ILE A 192 -25.90 14.81 -1.76
CA ILE A 192 -26.08 13.49 -2.34
C ILE A 192 -27.56 13.14 -2.23
N GLY A 193 -28.21 12.97 -3.39
CA GLY A 193 -29.62 12.61 -3.46
C GLY A 193 -29.89 11.16 -3.03
N PHE A 194 -31.17 10.83 -2.93
CA PHE A 194 -31.61 9.49 -2.53
C PHE A 194 -31.54 8.44 -3.64
N ASP A 195 -31.30 8.82 -4.91
CA ASP A 195 -31.18 7.87 -6.02
C ASP A 195 -29.83 7.13 -5.97
N PRO A 196 -29.82 5.80 -5.70
CA PRO A 196 -28.58 5.03 -5.60
C PRO A 196 -27.79 4.98 -6.92
N ARG A 197 -28.46 5.17 -8.06
CA ARG A 197 -27.79 5.17 -9.39
C ARG A 197 -26.88 6.37 -9.58
N ALA A 198 -27.16 7.45 -8.86
CA ALA A 198 -26.39 8.69 -8.88
C ALA A 198 -25.39 8.79 -7.71
N TRP A 199 -25.30 7.77 -6.86
CA TRP A 199 -24.39 7.80 -5.72
C TRP A 199 -22.93 7.75 -6.17
N PRO A 200 -22.07 8.61 -5.58
CA PRO A 200 -20.64 8.52 -5.84
C PRO A 200 -20.07 7.20 -5.32
N ALA A 201 -19.05 6.69 -6.01
CA ALA A 201 -18.47 5.36 -5.77
C ALA A 201 -18.02 5.13 -4.31
N TRP A 202 -17.55 6.18 -3.63
CA TRP A 202 -17.12 6.08 -2.24
C TRP A 202 -18.25 5.69 -1.27
N ILE A 203 -19.52 6.00 -1.57
CA ILE A 203 -20.64 5.56 -0.71
C ILE A 203 -20.77 4.05 -0.74
N TRP A 204 -20.68 3.44 -1.92
CA TRP A 204 -20.70 2.00 -2.06
C TRP A 204 -19.50 1.33 -1.35
N GLY A 205 -18.33 1.97 -1.39
CA GLY A 205 -17.16 1.52 -0.63
C GLY A 205 -17.38 1.61 0.88
N ALA A 206 -18.01 2.69 1.34
CA ALA A 206 -18.34 2.87 2.74
C ALA A 206 -19.40 1.86 3.22
N LEU A 207 -20.41 1.57 2.40
CA LEU A 207 -21.41 0.53 2.68
C LEU A 207 -20.78 -0.86 2.74
N THR A 208 -19.83 -1.15 1.86
CA THR A 208 -19.06 -2.40 1.90
C THR A 208 -18.30 -2.52 3.22
N GLY A 209 -17.57 -1.47 3.60
CA GLY A 209 -16.81 -1.45 4.85
C GLY A 209 -17.71 -1.55 6.10
N LEU A 210 -18.81 -0.79 6.14
CA LEU A 210 -19.79 -0.86 7.23
C LEU A 210 -20.45 -2.24 7.30
N GLY A 211 -20.78 -2.83 6.15
CA GLY A 211 -21.32 -4.18 6.06
C GLY A 211 -20.38 -5.22 6.65
N LEU A 212 -19.08 -5.13 6.39
CA LEU A 212 -18.07 -6.01 7.00
C LEU A 212 -17.96 -5.80 8.51
N VAL A 213 -18.05 -4.55 9.00
CA VAL A 213 -18.09 -4.28 10.44
C VAL A 213 -19.32 -4.92 11.09
N VAL A 214 -20.51 -4.73 10.50
CA VAL A 214 -21.76 -5.32 11.03
C VAL A 214 -21.71 -6.85 10.99
N ALA A 215 -21.23 -7.43 9.89
CA ALA A 215 -21.05 -8.87 9.75
C ALA A 215 -20.05 -9.42 10.78
N GLY A 216 -18.92 -8.73 11.00
CA GLY A 216 -17.94 -9.11 12.02
C GLY A 216 -18.50 -9.02 13.44
N ILE A 217 -19.27 -7.98 13.76
CA ILE A 217 -19.98 -7.87 15.05
C ILE A 217 -20.97 -9.03 15.21
N GLY A 218 -21.72 -9.38 14.16
CA GLY A 218 -22.62 -10.54 14.15
C GLY A 218 -21.88 -11.85 14.41
N ALA A 219 -20.76 -12.08 13.71
CA ALA A 219 -19.91 -13.25 13.90
C ALA A 219 -19.34 -13.32 15.34
N ALA A 220 -18.91 -12.20 15.91
CA ALA A 220 -18.46 -12.14 17.31
C ALA A 220 -19.61 -12.47 18.28
N ALA A 221 -20.81 -11.94 18.06
CA ALA A 221 -21.98 -12.24 18.88
C ALA A 221 -22.37 -13.73 18.82
N ILE A 222 -22.26 -14.35 17.65
CA ILE A 222 -22.48 -15.79 17.47
C ILE A 222 -21.42 -16.61 18.23
N ALA A 223 -20.14 -16.25 18.08
CA ALA A 223 -19.03 -16.93 18.75
C ALA A 223 -19.13 -16.83 20.29
N LEU A 224 -19.53 -15.67 20.82
CA LEU A 224 -19.68 -15.47 22.26
C LEU A 224 -20.99 -16.02 22.83
N GLY A 225 -22.03 -16.14 22.01
CA GLY A 225 -23.36 -16.60 22.41
C GLY A 225 -23.60 -18.07 22.07
N PRO A 226 -24.37 -18.36 21.00
CA PRO A 226 -24.81 -19.72 20.69
C PRO A 226 -23.70 -20.67 20.21
N VAL A 227 -22.54 -20.15 19.78
CA VAL A 227 -21.41 -20.85 19.14
C VAL A 227 -21.77 -21.51 17.80
N LEU A 228 -22.83 -22.31 17.77
CA LEU A 228 -23.38 -23.00 16.61
C LEU A 228 -24.78 -22.46 16.26
N LEU A 229 -24.95 -22.05 15.01
CA LEU A 229 -26.25 -21.76 14.43
C LEU A 229 -26.98 -23.05 13.99
N TRP A 230 -28.23 -22.91 13.56
CA TRP A 230 -29.06 -24.07 13.22
C TRP A 230 -28.44 -24.93 12.12
N TYR A 231 -27.92 -24.31 11.06
CA TYR A 231 -27.25 -25.02 9.96
C TYR A 231 -25.90 -25.62 10.37
N ASP A 232 -25.21 -25.05 11.36
CA ASP A 232 -23.98 -25.64 11.91
C ASP A 232 -24.32 -26.97 12.60
N ARG A 233 -25.42 -26.98 13.38
CA ARG A 233 -25.90 -28.19 14.07
C ARG A 233 -26.41 -29.24 13.08
N ASP A 234 -27.13 -28.81 12.05
CA ASP A 234 -27.63 -29.71 11.01
C ASP A 234 -26.46 -30.36 10.24
N TYR A 235 -25.41 -29.59 9.96
CA TYR A 235 -24.21 -30.11 9.28
C TYR A 235 -23.41 -31.07 10.16
N LEU A 236 -23.26 -30.75 11.46
CA LEU A 236 -22.51 -31.58 12.40
C LEU A 236 -23.32 -32.77 12.94
N GLY A 237 -24.66 -32.71 12.88
CA GLY A 237 -25.55 -33.65 13.56
C GLY A 237 -25.44 -33.62 15.09
N GLN A 238 -24.87 -32.55 15.65
CA GLN A 238 -24.48 -32.44 17.06
C GLN A 238 -24.79 -31.05 17.62
N SER A 239 -25.16 -31.02 18.90
CA SER A 239 -25.30 -29.79 19.68
C SER A 239 -23.96 -29.34 20.27
N VAL A 240 -23.94 -28.12 20.83
CA VAL A 240 -22.78 -27.59 21.57
C VAL A 240 -22.42 -28.50 22.75
N HIS A 241 -23.42 -29.09 23.40
CA HIS A 241 -23.21 -30.01 24.52
C HIS A 241 -22.51 -31.29 24.05
N ASP A 242 -22.99 -31.88 22.94
CA ASP A 242 -22.40 -33.10 22.38
C ASP A 242 -20.94 -32.86 21.94
N LEU A 243 -20.64 -31.71 21.34
CA LEU A 243 -19.26 -31.34 21.00
C LEU A 243 -18.36 -31.18 22.24
N HIS A 244 -18.91 -30.71 23.35
CA HIS A 244 -18.17 -30.59 24.60
C HIS A 244 -17.84 -31.98 25.20
N GLU A 245 -18.72 -32.97 25.01
CA GLU A 245 -18.45 -34.36 25.38
C GLU A 245 -17.40 -35.01 24.48
N VAL A 246 -17.36 -34.65 23.18
CA VAL A 246 -16.28 -35.08 22.26
C VAL A 246 -14.94 -34.54 22.74
N ASN A 247 -14.87 -33.26 23.07
CA ASN A 247 -13.67 -32.64 23.62
C ASN A 247 -13.99 -31.33 24.34
N GLN A 248 -13.59 -31.22 25.62
CA GLN A 248 -13.92 -30.07 26.46
C GLN A 248 -13.32 -28.74 25.95
N HIS A 249 -12.19 -28.79 25.24
CA HIS A 249 -11.52 -27.61 24.68
C HIS A 249 -12.02 -27.22 23.28
N LEU A 250 -12.81 -28.08 22.62
CA LEU A 250 -13.23 -27.85 21.23
C LEU A 250 -14.11 -26.61 21.08
N ILE A 251 -15.00 -26.34 22.04
CA ILE A 251 -15.83 -25.13 21.99
C ILE A 251 -14.97 -23.88 22.09
N GLY A 252 -14.04 -23.83 23.04
CA GLY A 252 -13.09 -22.71 23.16
C GLY A 252 -12.23 -22.54 21.91
N PHE A 253 -11.83 -23.65 21.29
CA PHE A 253 -11.13 -23.64 20.01
C PHE A 253 -12.00 -23.05 18.88
N LEU A 254 -13.24 -23.47 18.71
CA LEU A 254 -14.12 -22.88 17.69
C LEU A 254 -14.38 -21.38 17.93
N GLN A 255 -14.51 -20.98 19.19
CA GLN A 255 -14.64 -19.58 19.58
C GLN A 255 -13.39 -18.77 19.22
N HIS A 256 -12.19 -19.33 19.42
CA HIS A 256 -10.94 -18.65 19.08
C HIS A 256 -10.84 -18.32 17.60
N ASP A 257 -11.16 -19.29 16.72
CA ASP A 257 -11.11 -19.11 15.27
C ASP A 257 -12.15 -18.07 14.81
N ARG A 258 -13.40 -18.21 15.28
CA ARG A 258 -14.50 -17.32 14.89
C ARG A 258 -14.35 -15.91 15.42
N LEU A 259 -13.89 -15.72 16.67
CA LEU A 259 -13.68 -14.38 17.23
C LEU A 259 -12.49 -13.68 16.58
N THR A 260 -11.43 -14.43 16.25
CA THR A 260 -10.28 -13.94 15.50
C THR A 260 -10.68 -13.51 14.09
N MET A 261 -11.48 -14.32 13.39
CA MET A 261 -12.08 -13.96 12.10
C MET A 261 -12.95 -12.70 12.22
N ALA A 262 -13.84 -12.63 13.22
CA ALA A 262 -14.72 -11.50 13.46
C ALA A 262 -13.95 -10.19 13.67
N GLY A 263 -12.89 -10.22 14.49
CA GLY A 263 -12.01 -9.07 14.70
C GLY A 263 -11.35 -8.62 13.40
N ASN A 264 -10.85 -9.56 12.60
CA ASN A 264 -10.27 -9.26 11.29
C ASN A 264 -11.30 -8.68 10.31
N MET A 265 -12.55 -9.18 10.27
CA MET A 265 -13.62 -8.62 9.44
C MET A 265 -13.93 -7.17 9.80
N ILE A 266 -14.02 -6.85 11.10
CA ILE A 266 -14.19 -5.48 11.59
C ILE A 266 -12.99 -4.63 11.17
N GLY A 267 -11.76 -5.15 11.32
CA GLY A 267 -10.54 -4.48 10.90
C GLY A 267 -10.53 -4.11 9.41
N ILE A 268 -10.86 -5.07 8.52
CA ILE A 268 -10.99 -4.83 7.08
C ILE A 268 -12.09 -3.80 6.80
N GLY A 269 -13.24 -3.92 7.46
CA GLY A 269 -14.34 -2.98 7.31
C GLY A 269 -13.94 -1.53 7.62
N ILE A 270 -13.14 -1.33 8.67
CA ILE A 270 -12.58 -0.03 9.04
C ILE A 270 -11.57 0.48 8.01
N LEU A 271 -10.70 -0.39 7.48
CA LEU A 271 -9.76 -0.04 6.41
C LEU A 271 -10.51 0.37 5.14
N TYR A 272 -11.59 -0.32 4.78
CA TYR A 272 -12.42 -0.01 3.62
C TYR A 272 -13.22 1.28 3.79
N LEU A 273 -13.75 1.53 4.99
CA LEU A 273 -14.34 2.82 5.35
C LEU A 273 -13.32 3.96 5.20
N GLY A 274 -12.09 3.76 5.64
CA GLY A 274 -10.98 4.69 5.45
C GLY A 274 -10.68 4.98 3.98
N LEU A 275 -10.45 3.93 3.20
CA LEU A 275 -10.20 4.01 1.76
C LEU A 275 -11.33 4.71 1.02
N ALA A 276 -12.59 4.43 1.39
CA ALA A 276 -13.74 5.08 0.81
C ALA A 276 -13.81 6.57 1.19
N TRP A 277 -13.78 6.87 2.49
CA TRP A 277 -14.05 8.21 3.02
C TRP A 277 -12.90 9.20 2.84
N GLY A 278 -11.66 8.78 3.05
CA GLY A 278 -10.46 9.63 2.92
C GLY A 278 -9.73 9.44 1.59
N GLY A 279 -9.94 8.32 0.89
CA GLY A 279 -9.28 8.04 -0.37
C GLY A 279 -10.15 8.35 -1.59
N ILE A 280 -11.12 7.47 -1.88
CA ILE A 280 -11.97 7.53 -3.08
C ILE A 280 -12.77 8.82 -3.12
N ARG A 281 -13.32 9.26 -1.98
CA ARG A 281 -14.05 10.53 -1.86
C ARG A 281 -13.18 11.73 -2.21
N GLU A 282 -11.90 11.68 -1.88
CA GLU A 282 -10.93 12.74 -2.19
C GLU A 282 -10.36 12.63 -3.62
N GLY A 283 -10.79 11.65 -4.41
CA GLY A 283 -10.33 11.48 -5.78
C GLY A 283 -9.06 10.64 -5.94
N HIS A 284 -8.58 10.00 -4.88
CA HIS A 284 -7.37 9.17 -4.92
C HIS A 284 -7.61 7.88 -5.70
N ARG A 285 -6.93 7.73 -6.84
CA ARG A 285 -6.99 6.51 -7.68
C ARG A 285 -6.39 5.29 -6.99
N TRP A 286 -5.27 5.47 -6.28
CA TRP A 286 -4.65 4.41 -5.48
C TRP A 286 -5.61 3.82 -4.45
N ALA A 287 -6.49 4.64 -3.84
CA ALA A 287 -7.40 4.16 -2.81
C ALA A 287 -8.46 3.22 -3.38
N ARG A 288 -8.99 3.53 -4.57
CA ARG A 288 -9.86 2.62 -5.33
C ARG A 288 -9.11 1.34 -5.70
N ASN A 289 -7.85 1.44 -6.12
CA ASN A 289 -7.04 0.27 -6.48
C ASN A 289 -6.74 -0.62 -5.27
N ALA A 290 -6.43 -0.03 -4.11
CA ALA A 290 -6.24 -0.75 -2.86
C ALA A 290 -7.52 -1.49 -2.44
N LEU A 291 -8.67 -0.82 -2.52
CA LEU A 291 -9.97 -1.44 -2.25
C LEU A 291 -10.27 -2.57 -3.23
N LEU A 292 -9.99 -2.39 -4.53
CA LEU A 292 -10.17 -3.45 -5.53
C LEU A 292 -9.29 -4.65 -5.20
N ILE A 293 -7.97 -4.47 -5.05
CA ILE A 293 -7.03 -5.57 -4.89
C ILE A 293 -7.31 -6.35 -3.61
N SER A 294 -7.44 -5.63 -2.49
CA SER A 294 -7.81 -6.22 -1.20
C SER A 294 -9.17 -6.90 -1.28
N GLY A 295 -10.19 -6.21 -1.80
CA GLY A 295 -11.56 -6.71 -1.89
C GLY A 295 -11.67 -7.95 -2.78
N THR A 296 -10.99 -7.97 -3.92
CA THR A 296 -10.95 -9.15 -4.79
C THR A 296 -10.37 -10.35 -4.05
N VAL A 297 -9.27 -10.19 -3.32
CA VAL A 297 -8.70 -11.31 -2.53
C VAL A 297 -9.66 -11.73 -1.41
N SER A 298 -10.18 -10.78 -0.61
CA SER A 298 -11.10 -11.08 0.50
C SER A 298 -12.38 -11.79 0.06
N PHE A 299 -12.96 -11.40 -1.08
CA PHE A 299 -14.23 -11.96 -1.54
C PHE A 299 -14.03 -13.24 -2.35
N LEU A 300 -12.95 -13.37 -3.13
CA LEU A 300 -12.70 -14.61 -3.89
C LEU A 300 -12.25 -15.77 -3.00
N THR A 301 -11.77 -15.52 -1.78
CA THR A 301 -11.50 -16.60 -0.82
C THR A 301 -12.77 -17.31 -0.35
N TYR A 302 -13.97 -16.77 -0.65
CA TYR A 302 -15.23 -17.51 -0.53
C TYR A 302 -15.21 -18.86 -1.28
N PHE A 303 -14.47 -18.93 -2.41
CA PHE A 303 -14.35 -20.18 -3.17
C PHE A 303 -13.55 -21.27 -2.45
N TYR A 304 -12.89 -20.99 -1.32
CA TYR A 304 -12.33 -22.03 -0.45
C TYR A 304 -13.39 -23.01 0.04
N PHE A 305 -14.66 -22.59 0.12
CA PHE A 305 -15.76 -23.44 0.58
C PHE A 305 -16.10 -24.57 -0.40
N LEU A 306 -15.70 -24.43 -1.68
CA LEU A 306 -15.80 -25.53 -2.64
C LEU A 306 -14.83 -26.67 -2.31
N VAL A 307 -13.71 -26.37 -1.65
CA VAL A 307 -12.71 -27.36 -1.23
C VAL A 307 -13.09 -28.01 0.09
N THR A 308 -13.59 -27.22 1.05
CA THR A 308 -13.99 -27.76 2.36
C THR A 308 -15.30 -28.54 2.32
N GLY A 309 -16.18 -28.24 1.37
CA GLY A 309 -17.49 -28.90 1.24
C GLY A 309 -18.54 -28.42 2.24
N PHE A 310 -18.26 -27.34 2.97
CA PHE A 310 -19.22 -26.68 3.88
C PHE A 310 -19.48 -25.26 3.39
N LEU A 311 -20.68 -25.05 2.84
CA LEU A 311 -21.13 -23.74 2.36
C LEU A 311 -21.94 -23.05 3.46
N GLU A 312 -21.31 -22.10 4.15
CA GLU A 312 -21.89 -21.42 5.31
C GLU A 312 -22.94 -20.36 4.86
N PRO A 313 -24.22 -20.50 5.23
CA PRO A 313 -25.30 -19.63 4.72
C PRO A 313 -25.16 -18.14 5.06
N LEU A 314 -24.68 -17.79 6.26
CA LEU A 314 -24.51 -16.40 6.69
C LEU A 314 -23.37 -15.72 5.95
N HIS A 315 -22.23 -16.39 5.79
CA HIS A 315 -21.11 -15.91 4.98
C HIS A 315 -21.56 -15.73 3.53
N THR A 316 -22.29 -16.71 2.98
CA THR A 316 -22.87 -16.61 1.64
C THR A 316 -23.74 -15.37 1.50
N LEU A 317 -24.61 -15.10 2.47
CA LEU A 317 -25.43 -13.89 2.51
C LEU A 317 -24.58 -12.61 2.54
N VAL A 318 -23.55 -12.57 3.38
CA VAL A 318 -22.62 -11.42 3.48
C VAL A 318 -21.92 -11.18 2.14
N VAL A 319 -21.39 -12.22 1.49
CA VAL A 319 -20.71 -12.11 0.19
C VAL A 319 -21.68 -11.63 -0.89
N VAL A 320 -22.86 -12.25 -1.01
CA VAL A 320 -23.88 -11.89 -2.01
C VAL A 320 -24.38 -10.46 -1.82
N ALA A 321 -24.51 -10.00 -0.57
CA ALA A 321 -24.95 -8.64 -0.27
C ALA A 321 -23.86 -7.59 -0.53
N LEU A 322 -22.61 -7.85 -0.10
CA LEU A 322 -21.54 -6.84 -0.12
C LEU A 322 -20.72 -6.84 -1.41
N PHE A 323 -20.62 -7.96 -2.13
CA PHE A 323 -19.82 -8.04 -3.35
C PHE A 323 -20.33 -7.08 -4.45
N PRO A 324 -21.64 -6.95 -4.73
CA PRO A 324 -22.13 -5.95 -5.68
C PRO A 324 -21.78 -4.52 -5.26
N MET A 325 -21.81 -4.22 -3.95
CA MET A 325 -21.43 -2.90 -3.43
C MET A 325 -19.93 -2.65 -3.65
N LEU A 326 -19.08 -3.64 -3.41
CA LEU A 326 -17.65 -3.55 -3.71
C LEU A 326 -17.42 -3.26 -5.20
N VAL A 327 -18.11 -4.00 -6.08
CA VAL A 327 -18.02 -3.82 -7.53
C VAL A 327 -18.41 -2.39 -7.92
N LEU A 328 -19.53 -1.87 -7.41
CA LEU A 328 -19.97 -0.49 -7.65
C LEU A 328 -18.97 0.55 -7.13
N ALA A 329 -18.34 0.28 -5.97
CA ALA A 329 -17.33 1.15 -5.37
C ALA A 329 -16.06 1.28 -6.21
N VAL A 330 -15.69 0.20 -6.92
CA VAL A 330 -14.46 0.15 -7.72
C VAL A 330 -14.74 0.24 -9.21
N TRP A 331 -15.98 0.24 -9.68
CA TRP A 331 -16.27 0.15 -11.12
C TRP A 331 -15.60 1.25 -11.94
N ARG A 332 -15.62 2.50 -11.44
CA ARG A 332 -15.00 3.66 -12.10
C ARG A 332 -13.89 4.24 -11.25
N ALA A 333 -12.77 4.57 -11.89
CA ALA A 333 -11.71 5.33 -11.25
C ALA A 333 -12.17 6.79 -11.04
N PRO A 334 -11.80 7.43 -9.92
CA PRO A 334 -12.00 8.86 -9.77
C PRO A 334 -11.28 9.64 -10.88
N THR A 335 -11.94 10.65 -11.41
CA THR A 335 -11.44 11.48 -12.52
C THR A 335 -10.98 12.86 -12.08
N GLN A 336 -11.41 13.32 -10.91
CA GLN A 336 -11.09 14.63 -10.37
C GLN A 336 -10.48 14.49 -8.98
N ALA A 337 -9.46 15.30 -8.72
CA ALA A 337 -8.80 15.40 -7.43
C ALA A 337 -9.58 16.34 -6.50
N HIS A 338 -9.74 15.92 -5.25
CA HIS A 338 -10.42 16.68 -4.21
C HIS A 338 -9.65 16.78 -2.90
N TRP A 339 -8.39 16.34 -2.90
CA TRP A 339 -7.52 16.43 -1.74
C TRP A 339 -7.12 17.88 -1.43
N PRO A 340 -6.79 18.20 -0.17
CA PRO A 340 -6.28 19.50 0.20
C PRO A 340 -4.90 19.78 -0.42
N PRO A 341 -4.46 21.05 -0.49
CA PRO A 341 -3.13 21.39 -1.00
C PRO A 341 -2.03 20.63 -0.26
N VAL A 342 -1.02 20.18 -1.01
CA VAL A 342 0.17 19.52 -0.43
C VAL A 342 0.98 20.56 0.34
N VAL A 343 1.12 20.35 1.65
CA VAL A 343 1.88 21.23 2.54
C VAL A 343 3.18 20.55 2.94
N GLU A 344 4.31 21.23 2.72
CA GLU A 344 5.61 20.78 3.22
C GLU A 344 5.72 21.02 4.73
N GLY A 345 6.52 20.21 5.41
CA GLY A 345 6.78 20.35 6.82
C GLY A 345 8.22 20.02 7.16
N PRO A 346 8.56 19.99 8.46
CA PRO A 346 9.93 19.70 8.88
C PRO A 346 10.40 18.34 8.34
N GLU A 347 11.53 18.33 7.64
CA GLU A 347 12.08 17.13 7.00
C GLU A 347 12.38 16.02 8.01
N SER A 348 12.75 16.37 9.25
CA SER A 348 12.95 15.41 10.34
C SER A 348 11.68 14.62 10.67
N GLN A 349 10.49 15.25 10.61
CA GLN A 349 9.21 14.57 10.82
C GLN A 349 8.92 13.61 9.68
N ARG A 350 9.21 14.01 8.43
CA ARG A 350 9.03 13.15 7.25
C ARG A 350 9.94 11.94 7.32
N ARG A 351 11.25 12.13 7.57
CA ARG A 351 12.23 11.04 7.68
C ARG A 351 11.88 10.03 8.76
N ARG A 352 11.42 10.51 9.93
CA ARG A 352 10.91 9.62 10.99
C ARG A 352 9.67 8.84 10.53
N ALA A 353 8.74 9.51 9.84
CA ALA A 353 7.55 8.86 9.32
C ALA A 353 7.85 7.82 8.22
N LEU A 354 8.93 7.97 7.45
CA LEU A 354 9.34 6.98 6.44
C LEU A 354 9.80 5.66 7.08
N TRP A 355 10.40 5.69 8.27
CA TRP A 355 10.65 4.47 9.05
C TRP A 355 9.33 3.80 9.46
N GLY A 356 8.37 4.60 9.94
CA GLY A 356 7.03 4.09 10.23
C GLY A 356 6.34 3.49 8.99
N GLN A 357 6.53 4.10 7.82
CA GLN A 357 6.00 3.60 6.55
C GLN A 357 6.61 2.24 6.19
N LEU A 358 7.94 2.11 6.25
CA LEU A 358 8.64 0.86 5.96
C LEU A 358 8.18 -0.28 6.88
N LEU A 359 8.05 0.00 8.19
CA LEU A 359 7.56 -0.98 9.16
C LEU A 359 6.12 -1.40 8.87
N MET A 360 5.24 -0.46 8.53
CA MET A 360 3.84 -0.78 8.23
C MET A 360 3.67 -1.54 6.90
N ILE A 361 4.53 -1.26 5.91
CA ILE A 361 4.63 -2.07 4.68
C ILE A 361 5.03 -3.51 5.03
N ALA A 362 6.02 -3.69 5.91
CA ALA A 362 6.42 -5.01 6.38
C ALA A 362 5.29 -5.72 7.15
N VAL A 363 4.53 -4.99 7.98
CA VAL A 363 3.32 -5.51 8.65
C VAL A 363 2.29 -6.02 7.64
N GLY A 364 1.92 -5.21 6.64
CA GLY A 364 0.95 -5.61 5.62
C GLY A 364 1.41 -6.83 4.82
N GLY A 365 2.68 -6.87 4.43
CA GLY A 365 3.28 -8.03 3.76
C GLY A 365 3.30 -9.28 4.64
N GLY A 366 3.65 -9.13 5.92
CA GLY A 366 3.65 -10.23 6.91
C GLY A 366 2.25 -10.80 7.14
N LEU A 367 1.23 -9.93 7.27
CA LEU A 367 -0.17 -10.33 7.37
C LEU A 367 -0.64 -11.11 6.13
N PHE A 368 -0.25 -10.66 4.94
CA PHE A 368 -0.58 -11.37 3.70
C PHE A 368 0.03 -12.77 3.66
N VAL A 369 1.32 -12.90 4.01
CA VAL A 369 2.00 -14.20 4.07
C VAL A 369 1.39 -15.09 5.15
N ALA A 370 1.11 -14.56 6.33
CA ALA A 370 0.47 -15.30 7.42
C ALA A 370 -0.91 -15.82 6.98
N GLY A 371 -1.73 -14.98 6.35
CA GLY A 371 -3.02 -15.38 5.80
C GLY A 371 -2.92 -16.49 4.76
N ALA A 372 -1.93 -16.43 3.87
CA ALA A 372 -1.68 -17.48 2.88
C ALA A 372 -1.26 -18.81 3.52
N VAL A 373 -0.41 -18.77 4.55
CA VAL A 373 -0.01 -19.96 5.32
C VAL A 373 -1.22 -20.56 6.04
N ILE A 374 -2.00 -19.76 6.76
CA ILE A 374 -3.20 -20.21 7.48
C ILE A 374 -4.23 -20.79 6.51
N SER A 375 -4.43 -20.15 5.35
CA SER A 375 -5.33 -20.66 4.31
C SER A 375 -4.87 -22.02 3.80
N THR A 376 -3.57 -22.17 3.56
CA THR A 376 -2.97 -23.44 3.09
C THR A 376 -3.14 -24.53 4.13
N VAL A 377 -2.87 -24.24 5.41
CA VAL A 377 -3.12 -25.18 6.52
C VAL A 377 -4.60 -25.57 6.56
N GLY A 378 -5.52 -24.60 6.54
CA GLY A 378 -6.96 -24.85 6.54
C GLY A 378 -7.44 -25.72 5.38
N LEU A 379 -6.82 -25.60 4.21
CA LEU A 379 -7.14 -26.38 3.01
C LEU A 379 -6.42 -27.74 2.91
N THR A 380 -5.47 -28.03 3.81
CA THR A 380 -4.64 -29.25 3.73
C THR A 380 -4.66 -30.05 5.03
N THR A 381 -3.87 -29.67 6.03
CA THR A 381 -3.70 -30.43 7.27
C THR A 381 -4.74 -30.08 8.34
N VAL A 382 -5.45 -28.97 8.19
CA VAL A 382 -6.45 -28.35 9.09
C VAL A 382 -5.83 -27.87 10.40
N PHE A 383 -5.02 -28.69 11.06
CA PHE A 383 -4.38 -28.40 12.33
C PHE A 383 -2.87 -28.16 12.17
N VAL A 384 -2.34 -27.30 13.04
CA VAL A 384 -0.91 -27.22 13.38
C VAL A 384 -0.67 -27.96 14.69
N PRO A 385 0.59 -28.32 15.03
CA PRO A 385 0.88 -29.09 16.25
C PRO A 385 0.32 -28.48 17.53
N THR A 386 0.44 -27.16 17.70
CA THR A 386 -0.05 -26.46 18.89
C THR A 386 -1.58 -26.55 19.06
N ASP A 387 -2.34 -26.75 17.98
CA ASP A 387 -3.80 -26.93 18.08
C ASP A 387 -4.11 -28.30 18.70
N LEU A 388 -3.42 -29.34 18.25
CA LEU A 388 -3.63 -30.70 18.73
C LEU A 388 -3.16 -30.85 20.18
N ASP A 389 -2.09 -30.14 20.54
CA ASP A 389 -1.62 -30.06 21.93
C ASP A 389 -2.66 -29.35 22.82
N PHE A 390 -3.24 -28.23 22.37
CA PHE A 390 -4.32 -27.55 23.08
C PHE A 390 -5.57 -28.43 23.23
N LEU A 391 -5.95 -29.13 22.17
CA LEU A 391 -7.10 -30.03 22.20
C LEU A 391 -6.80 -31.33 22.99
N GLY A 392 -5.53 -31.68 23.20
CA GLY A 392 -5.12 -32.93 23.86
C GLY A 392 -5.54 -34.18 23.09
N THR A 393 -5.64 -34.11 21.76
CA THR A 393 -6.12 -35.22 20.91
C THR A 393 -5.51 -35.16 19.51
N GLY A 394 -5.67 -36.25 18.74
CA GLY A 394 -5.22 -36.33 17.35
C GLY A 394 -6.32 -36.00 16.34
N SER A 395 -5.92 -35.53 15.15
CA SER A 395 -6.85 -35.24 14.05
C SER A 395 -7.65 -36.47 13.59
N SER A 396 -7.05 -37.67 13.65
CA SER A 396 -7.73 -38.93 13.32
C SER A 396 -8.83 -39.29 14.33
N GLN A 397 -8.61 -39.02 15.62
CA GLN A 397 -9.59 -39.24 16.67
C GLN A 397 -10.79 -38.29 16.51
N LEU A 398 -10.53 -36.99 16.27
CA LEU A 398 -11.59 -36.02 15.99
C LEU A 398 -12.41 -36.38 14.75
N ARG A 399 -11.76 -36.86 13.68
CA ARG A 399 -12.45 -37.34 12.48
C ARG A 399 -13.31 -38.58 12.75
N SER A 400 -12.83 -39.49 13.61
CA SER A 400 -13.59 -40.68 13.98
C SER A 400 -14.79 -40.34 14.85
N ALA A 401 -14.69 -39.30 15.68
CA ALA A 401 -15.79 -38.80 16.50
C ALA A 401 -16.88 -38.13 15.65
N ASN A 402 -16.49 -37.36 14.63
CA ASN A 402 -17.42 -36.76 13.68
C ASN A 402 -16.72 -36.47 12.33
N GLN A 403 -17.21 -37.08 11.25
CA GLN A 403 -16.64 -36.92 9.90
C GLN A 403 -16.79 -35.49 9.35
N HIS A 404 -17.77 -34.73 9.83
CA HIS A 404 -18.04 -33.35 9.43
C HIS A 404 -17.25 -32.30 10.23
N LEU A 405 -16.65 -32.68 11.36
CA LEU A 405 -15.95 -31.73 12.24
C LEU A 405 -14.70 -31.12 11.60
N LEU A 406 -13.90 -31.93 10.90
CA LEU A 406 -12.68 -31.44 10.24
C LEU A 406 -13.00 -30.45 9.10
N PRO A 407 -13.92 -30.76 8.16
CA PRO A 407 -14.41 -29.78 7.17
C PRO A 407 -14.92 -28.47 7.79
N PHE A 408 -15.62 -28.56 8.92
CA PHE A 408 -16.17 -27.41 9.63
C PHE A 408 -15.06 -26.50 10.19
N ILE A 409 -14.06 -27.07 10.86
CA ILE A 409 -12.88 -26.34 11.36
C ILE A 409 -12.04 -25.78 10.19
N ALA A 410 -11.86 -26.59 9.14
CA ALA A 410 -11.14 -26.20 7.93
C ALA A 410 -11.76 -24.96 7.28
N HIS A 411 -13.10 -24.88 7.24
CA HIS A 411 -13.85 -23.71 6.78
C HIS A 411 -13.51 -22.45 7.58
N ASP A 412 -13.59 -22.52 8.92
CA ASP A 412 -13.36 -21.34 9.78
C ASP A 412 -11.93 -20.84 9.59
N ARG A 413 -10.96 -21.75 9.56
CA ARG A 413 -9.55 -21.44 9.42
C ARG A 413 -9.18 -20.92 8.03
N ALA A 414 -9.60 -21.60 6.97
CA ALA A 414 -9.31 -21.17 5.60
C ALA A 414 -9.99 -19.81 5.31
N GLY A 415 -11.21 -19.63 5.79
CA GLY A 415 -11.92 -18.35 5.72
C GLY A 415 -11.18 -17.24 6.46
N PHE A 416 -10.66 -17.51 7.66
CA PHE A 416 -9.85 -16.55 8.41
C PHE A 416 -8.57 -16.19 7.65
N GLY A 417 -7.83 -17.18 7.16
CA GLY A 417 -6.62 -16.98 6.38
C GLY A 417 -6.86 -16.10 5.14
N GLY A 418 -7.94 -16.37 4.39
CA GLY A 418 -8.31 -15.59 3.22
C GLY A 418 -8.68 -14.14 3.54
N ALA A 419 -9.44 -13.94 4.62
CA ALA A 419 -9.74 -12.60 5.12
C ALA A 419 -8.45 -11.89 5.56
N LEU A 420 -7.53 -12.57 6.24
CA LEU A 420 -6.26 -12.01 6.70
C LEU A 420 -5.34 -11.60 5.52
N MET A 421 -5.35 -12.36 4.43
CA MET A 421 -4.67 -11.97 3.19
C MET A 421 -5.21 -10.64 2.67
N GLY A 422 -6.53 -10.47 2.63
CA GLY A 422 -7.16 -9.21 2.26
C GLY A 422 -6.75 -8.06 3.19
N ALA A 423 -6.86 -8.25 4.51
CA ALA A 423 -6.43 -7.25 5.49
C ALA A 423 -4.96 -6.83 5.30
N GLY A 424 -4.08 -7.81 5.10
CA GLY A 424 -2.67 -7.58 4.82
C GLY A 424 -2.45 -6.74 3.57
N LEU A 425 -3.16 -7.02 2.48
CA LEU A 425 -3.12 -6.21 1.26
C LEU A 425 -3.65 -4.81 1.47
N ALA A 426 -4.76 -4.62 2.19
CA ALA A 426 -5.27 -3.29 2.52
C ALA A 426 -4.21 -2.48 3.30
N VAL A 427 -3.65 -3.04 4.37
CA VAL A 427 -2.60 -2.39 5.18
C VAL A 427 -1.37 -2.09 4.33
N LEU A 428 -0.91 -3.04 3.53
CA LEU A 428 0.25 -2.90 2.65
C LEU A 428 0.05 -1.74 1.66
N LEU A 429 -1.06 -1.73 0.93
CA LEU A 429 -1.31 -0.77 -0.14
C LEU A 429 -1.63 0.63 0.39
N ILE A 430 -2.35 0.74 1.52
CA ILE A 430 -2.51 2.01 2.24
C ILE A 430 -1.13 2.56 2.66
N SER A 431 -0.24 1.70 3.14
CA SER A 431 1.09 2.12 3.61
C SER A 431 2.03 2.47 2.46
N MET A 432 1.95 1.74 1.35
CA MET A 432 2.75 2.03 0.15
C MET A 432 2.32 3.34 -0.51
N TRP A 433 1.02 3.58 -0.64
CA TRP A 433 0.50 4.64 -1.49
C TRP A 433 -0.12 5.81 -0.75
N GLY A 434 -0.55 5.66 0.51
CA GLY A 434 -1.31 6.66 1.28
C GLY A 434 -0.50 7.62 2.14
N TRP A 435 0.82 7.51 2.17
CA TRP A 435 1.65 8.13 3.22
C TRP A 435 1.97 9.62 2.99
N ARG A 436 0.98 10.50 3.20
CA ARG A 436 1.11 11.95 3.00
C ARG A 436 0.92 12.73 4.30
N ARG A 437 1.56 13.90 4.37
CA ARG A 437 1.49 14.77 5.53
C ARG A 437 0.05 15.24 5.74
N GLY A 438 -0.47 15.09 6.96
CA GLY A 438 -1.81 15.54 7.32
C GLY A 438 -2.96 14.58 6.94
N GLU A 439 -2.67 13.44 6.30
CA GLU A 439 -3.66 12.38 6.03
C GLU A 439 -4.02 11.60 7.29
N ARG A 440 -4.75 12.26 8.19
CA ARG A 440 -5.08 11.71 9.51
C ARG A 440 -5.88 10.40 9.41
N TRP A 441 -6.70 10.27 8.37
CA TRP A 441 -7.52 9.10 8.16
C TRP A 441 -6.66 7.85 7.93
N VAL A 442 -5.50 7.97 7.25
CA VAL A 442 -4.58 6.84 7.06
C VAL A 442 -4.10 6.31 8.41
N TRP A 443 -3.67 7.21 9.31
CA TRP A 443 -3.20 6.83 10.64
C TRP A 443 -4.30 6.16 11.46
N TRP A 444 -5.52 6.73 11.48
CA TRP A 444 -6.65 6.17 12.23
C TRP A 444 -7.17 4.86 11.65
N SER A 445 -7.26 4.72 10.33
CA SER A 445 -7.67 3.49 9.68
C SER A 445 -6.69 2.35 9.96
N LEU A 446 -5.38 2.62 9.89
CA LEU A 446 -4.35 1.63 10.24
C LEU A 446 -4.36 1.27 11.72
N LEU A 447 -4.48 2.24 12.62
CA LEU A 447 -4.58 2.00 14.07
C LEU A 447 -5.78 1.12 14.40
N LEU A 448 -6.98 1.57 14.01
CA LEU A 448 -8.22 0.89 14.35
C LEU A 448 -8.33 -0.45 13.61
N GLY A 449 -7.96 -0.51 12.33
CA GLY A 449 -7.93 -1.73 11.54
C GLY A 449 -7.04 -2.80 12.17
N CYS A 450 -5.79 -2.45 12.52
CA CYS A 450 -4.88 -3.39 13.18
C CYS A 450 -5.33 -3.73 14.60
N ALA A 451 -5.83 -2.76 15.37
CA ALA A 451 -6.30 -3.01 16.73
C ALA A 451 -7.44 -4.02 16.78
N PHE A 452 -8.45 -3.89 15.90
CA PHE A 452 -9.52 -4.89 15.79
C PHE A 452 -9.02 -6.23 15.22
N GLY A 453 -7.96 -6.22 14.41
CA GLY A 453 -7.29 -7.45 13.96
C GLY A 453 -6.46 -8.17 15.03
N THR A 454 -6.01 -7.50 16.11
CA THR A 454 -5.10 -8.09 17.11
C THR A 454 -5.67 -8.19 18.53
N VAL A 455 -6.45 -7.21 18.98
CA VAL A 455 -6.95 -7.17 20.36
C VAL A 455 -7.91 -8.34 20.66
N PRO A 456 -8.92 -8.63 19.81
CA PRO A 456 -9.80 -9.78 20.02
C PRO A 456 -9.03 -11.12 20.00
N VAL A 457 -8.02 -11.23 19.14
CA VAL A 457 -7.16 -12.41 19.03
C VAL A 457 -6.45 -12.67 20.36
N LEU A 458 -5.74 -11.67 20.89
CA LEU A 458 -5.07 -11.81 22.18
C LEU A 458 -6.08 -12.11 23.30
N ALA A 459 -7.19 -11.37 23.35
CA ALA A 459 -8.21 -11.55 24.38
C ALA A 459 -8.74 -13.00 24.42
N VAL A 460 -9.10 -13.58 23.26
CA VAL A 460 -9.65 -14.93 23.22
C VAL A 460 -8.61 -16.00 23.54
N HIS A 461 -7.38 -15.86 23.05
CA HIS A 461 -6.31 -16.82 23.34
C HIS A 461 -6.01 -16.89 24.84
N PHE A 462 -5.95 -15.74 25.52
CA PHE A 462 -5.77 -15.70 26.97
C PHE A 462 -7.00 -16.20 27.72
N SER A 463 -8.23 -15.92 27.24
CA SER A 463 -9.44 -16.37 27.95
C SER A 463 -9.65 -17.88 27.90
N ILE A 464 -9.26 -18.54 26.81
CA ILE A 464 -9.42 -19.99 26.65
C ILE A 464 -8.17 -20.79 27.05
N GLY A 465 -7.06 -20.11 27.40
CA GLY A 465 -5.79 -20.74 27.76
C GLY A 465 -4.93 -21.20 26.58
N TYR A 466 -5.31 -20.92 25.34
CA TYR A 466 -4.52 -21.27 24.16
C TYR A 466 -3.35 -20.28 23.98
N THR A 467 -2.27 -20.48 24.74
CA THR A 467 -1.23 -19.45 24.96
C THR A 467 0.19 -19.89 24.63
N HIS A 468 0.36 -20.92 23.78
CA HIS A 468 1.67 -21.35 23.28
C HIS A 468 2.44 -20.16 22.70
N PHE A 469 3.68 -19.95 23.13
CA PHE A 469 4.44 -18.75 22.81
C PHE A 469 4.69 -18.63 21.31
N GLU A 470 5.10 -19.72 20.66
CA GLU A 470 5.33 -19.81 19.23
C GLU A 470 4.05 -19.59 18.40
N HIS A 471 2.89 -19.95 18.94
CA HIS A 471 1.60 -19.71 18.30
C HIS A 471 1.24 -18.22 18.31
N LEU A 472 1.49 -17.54 19.44
CA LEU A 472 1.19 -16.10 19.60
C LEU A 472 2.31 -15.17 19.15
N LEU A 473 3.53 -15.67 18.91
CA LEU A 473 4.68 -14.88 18.51
C LEU A 473 4.42 -13.98 17.29
N PRO A 474 3.77 -14.45 16.21
CA PRO A 474 3.43 -13.57 15.08
C PRO A 474 2.54 -12.38 15.49
N VAL A 475 1.59 -12.61 16.40
CA VAL A 475 0.69 -11.56 16.89
C VAL A 475 1.43 -10.56 17.79
N TYR A 476 2.35 -11.03 18.64
CA TYR A 476 3.19 -10.14 19.46
C TYR A 476 4.08 -9.24 18.60
N VAL A 477 4.75 -9.81 17.60
CA VAL A 477 5.56 -9.05 16.65
C VAL A 477 4.70 -8.03 15.90
N LEU A 478 3.53 -8.45 15.42
CA LEU A 478 2.58 -7.57 14.74
C LEU A 478 2.18 -6.37 15.61
N VAL A 479 1.80 -6.60 16.87
CA VAL A 479 1.41 -5.52 17.80
C VAL A 479 2.55 -4.54 18.03
N VAL A 480 3.75 -5.04 18.36
CA VAL A 480 4.92 -4.19 18.64
C VAL A 480 5.30 -3.36 17.41
N VAL A 481 5.43 -4.00 16.25
CA VAL A 481 5.85 -3.31 15.01
C VAL A 481 4.81 -2.29 14.58
N THR A 482 3.51 -2.60 14.66
CA THR A 482 2.42 -1.66 14.36
C THR A 482 2.43 -0.46 15.28
N VAL A 483 2.60 -0.65 16.60
CA VAL A 483 2.66 0.45 17.57
C VAL A 483 3.85 1.36 17.29
N VAL A 484 5.03 0.80 17.05
CA VAL A 484 6.23 1.58 16.70
C VAL A 484 6.02 2.32 15.38
N ALA A 485 5.49 1.66 14.35
CA ALA A 485 5.22 2.26 13.05
C ALA A 485 4.28 3.48 13.15
N LEU A 486 3.18 3.34 13.89
CA LEU A 486 2.20 4.41 14.11
C LEU A 486 2.75 5.52 15.00
N ALA A 487 3.58 5.21 16.01
CA ALA A 487 4.21 6.21 16.86
C ALA A 487 5.18 7.10 16.06
N LEU A 488 6.02 6.49 15.20
CA LEU A 488 6.98 7.21 14.36
C LEU A 488 6.30 8.14 13.34
N SER A 489 5.12 7.74 12.85
CA SER A 489 4.37 8.43 11.79
C SER A 489 3.33 9.44 12.29
N ARG A 490 2.90 9.34 13.55
CA ARG A 490 1.81 10.15 14.13
C ARG A 490 1.95 11.64 13.82
N ALA A 491 3.06 12.26 14.21
CA ALA A 491 3.23 13.71 14.04
C ALA A 491 3.15 14.16 12.56
N TYR A 492 3.56 13.30 11.63
CA TYR A 492 3.54 13.59 10.20
C TYR A 492 2.14 13.38 9.59
N LEU A 493 1.49 12.25 9.88
CA LEU A 493 0.16 11.94 9.34
C LEU A 493 -0.96 12.72 10.03
N THR A 494 -0.83 13.04 11.32
CA THR A 494 -1.90 13.69 12.11
C THR A 494 -1.74 15.20 12.24
N THR A 495 -0.77 15.83 11.58
CA THR A 495 -0.64 17.30 11.65
C THR A 495 -1.91 17.97 11.11
N PRO A 496 -2.39 19.08 11.70
CA PRO A 496 -3.40 19.91 11.05
C PRO A 496 -2.84 20.48 9.75
N LEU A 497 -3.67 20.59 8.72
CA LEU A 497 -3.32 21.25 7.45
C LEU A 497 -3.36 22.79 7.55
N ALA A 498 -3.66 23.32 8.74
CA ALA A 498 -3.67 24.75 9.01
C ALA A 498 -2.32 25.20 9.59
N GLN A 499 -1.44 25.70 8.72
CA GLN A 499 -0.51 26.82 8.97
C GLN A 499 0.40 27.03 7.74
N SER A 500 -0.11 27.80 6.77
CA SER A 500 0.74 28.70 5.96
C SER A 500 0.31 30.13 6.29
N PRO A 501 1.25 31.08 6.42
CA PRO A 501 0.89 32.48 6.55
C PRO A 501 0.06 32.87 5.32
N ARG A 502 -1.07 33.54 5.53
CA ARG A 502 -1.85 34.13 4.44
C ARG A 502 -0.91 35.01 3.64
N ILE A 503 -0.57 34.61 2.43
CA ILE A 503 0.00 35.53 1.45
C ILE A 503 -1.15 36.47 1.11
N SER A 504 -1.09 37.69 1.66
CA SER A 504 -1.94 38.79 1.20
C SER A 504 -1.71 38.96 -0.29
N ARG A 505 -2.80 38.90 -1.06
CA ARG A 505 -2.82 39.29 -2.46
C ARG A 505 -2.38 40.73 -2.64
#